data_AF-A0A0Q6ZIX9-F1
#
_entry.id   AF-A0A0Q6ZIX9-F1
#
_cell.length_a   1.000
_cell.length_b   1.000
_cell.length_c   1.000
_cell.angle_alpha   90.00
_cell.angle_beta   90.00
_cell.angle_gamma   90.00
#
_symmetry.space_group_name_H-M   'P 1'
#
loop_
_entity.id
_entity.type
_entity.pdbx_description
1 polymer ?
#
loop_
_entity_poly.entity_id
_entity_poly.type
_entity_poly.pdbx_seq_one_letter_code
_entity_poly.pdbx_strand_id
1 'polypeptide(L)' 'MNVIKGTLFVLMIIVLAVGTFNLAFMAVGSYFGPFYESEADQSRNFAIWLFGNVGVVVVAAAVGIVWSRRRKPRI' A
#
# COMPACT_ATOMS: atom_id res chain seq x y z
N MET A 1 -3.83 23.87 -5.85
CA MET A 1 -3.67 22.58 -6.56
C MET A 1 -4.96 22.27 -7.32
N ASN A 2 -4.92 22.19 -8.65
CA ASN A 2 -6.08 21.78 -9.46
C ASN A 2 -6.43 20.32 -9.17
N VAL A 3 -7.71 19.95 -9.33
CA VAL A 3 -8.22 18.61 -9.02
C VAL A 3 -7.37 17.51 -9.66
N ILE A 4 -7.03 17.66 -10.94
CA ILE A 4 -6.19 16.72 -11.70
C ILE A 4 -4.82 16.50 -11.02
N LYS A 5 -4.11 17.59 -10.68
CA LYS A 5 -2.79 17.49 -10.02
C LYS A 5 -2.89 16.85 -8.63
N GLY A 6 -3.95 17.15 -7.89
CA GLY A 6 -4.23 16.52 -6.60
C GLY A 6 -4.48 15.02 -6.73
N THR A 7 -5.28 14.60 -7.69
CA THR A 7 -5.57 13.19 -7.97
C THR A 7 -4.31 12.43 -8.39
N LEU A 8 -3.52 12.97 -9.33
CA LEU A 8 -2.25 12.36 -9.75
C LEU A 8 -1.29 12.18 -8.58
N PHE A 9 -1.22 13.15 -7.67
CA PHE A 9 -0.39 13.06 -6.47
C PHE A 9 -0.85 11.92 -5.53
N VAL A 10 -2.16 11.79 -5.30
CA VAL A 10 -2.71 10.70 -4.49
C VAL A 10 -2.43 9.34 -5.13
N LEU A 11 -2.66 9.22 -6.45
CA LEU A 11 -2.37 7.99 -7.19
C LEU A 11 -0.90 7.61 -7.11
N MET A 12 0.01 8.57 -7.27
CA MET A 12 1.45 8.34 -7.11
C MET A 12 1.78 7.78 -5.72
N ILE A 13 1.22 8.34 -4.65
CA ILE A 13 1.43 7.84 -3.28
C ILE A 13 0.92 6.40 -3.14
N ILE A 14 -0.26 6.10 -3.68
CA ILE A 14 -0.83 4.75 -3.65
C ILE A 14 0.08 3.76 -4.37
N VAL A 15 0.54 4.08 -5.59
CA VAL A 15 1.42 3.19 -6.37
C VAL A 15 2.73 2.94 -5.61
N LEU A 16 3.34 3.98 -5.04
CA LEU A 16 4.57 3.82 -4.26
C LEU A 16 4.35 2.94 -3.02
N ALA A 17 3.29 3.21 -2.25
CA ALA A 17 3.01 2.46 -1.03
C ALA A 17 2.69 0.99 -1.31
N VAL A 18 1.86 0.70 -2.31
CA VAL A 18 1.52 -0.67 -2.74
C VAL A 18 2.77 -1.38 -3.26
N GLY A 19 3.57 -0.71 -4.09
CA GLY A 19 4.81 -1.28 -4.61
C GLY A 19 5.79 -1.64 -3.50
N THR A 20 6.02 -0.74 -2.55
CA THR A 20 6.89 -0.99 -1.39
C THR A 20 6.37 -2.12 -0.52
N PHE A 21 5.06 -2.16 -0.23
CA PHE A 21 4.45 -3.23 0.56
C PHE A 21 4.64 -4.60 -0.13
N ASN A 22 4.39 -4.69 -1.43
CA ASN A 22 4.54 -5.96 -2.15
C ASN A 22 6.00 -6.40 -2.25
N LEU A 23 6.95 -5.48 -2.49
CA LEU A 23 8.37 -5.80 -2.46
C LEU A 23 8.81 -6.33 -1.10
N ALA A 24 8.39 -5.67 -0.01
CA ALA A 24 8.70 -6.10 1.34
C ALA A 24 8.06 -7.46 1.65
N PHE A 25 6.79 -7.66 1.30
CA PHE A 25 6.09 -8.92 1.50
C PHE A 25 6.76 -10.07 0.74
N MET A 26 7.17 -9.85 -0.52
CA MET A 26 7.91 -10.84 -1.29
C MET A 26 9.29 -11.14 -0.69
N ALA A 27 10.03 -10.13 -0.22
CA ALA A 27 11.34 -10.33 0.39
C ALA A 27 11.26 -11.12 1.72
N VAL A 28 10.26 -10.80 2.56
CA VAL A 28 9.99 -11.54 3.79
C VAL A 28 9.52 -12.96 3.46
N GLY A 29 8.60 -13.08 2.51
CA GLY A 29 8.05 -14.36 2.05
C GLY A 29 9.10 -15.28 1.42
N SER A 30 10.08 -14.75 0.68
CA SER A 30 11.16 -15.57 0.12
C SER A 30 12.17 -16.01 1.18
N TYR A 31 12.44 -15.17 2.18
CA TYR A 31 13.31 -15.52 3.28
C TYR A 31 12.69 -16.58 4.20
N PHE A 32 11.41 -16.43 4.54
CA PHE A 32 10.72 -17.34 5.45
C PHE A 32 9.93 -18.46 4.75
N GLY A 33 9.84 -18.45 3.43
CA GLY A 33 9.09 -19.42 2.62
C GLY A 33 9.37 -20.89 2.97
N PRO A 34 10.63 -21.30 3.17
CA PRO A 34 10.97 -22.67 3.59
C PRO A 34 10.38 -23.10 4.95
N PHE A 35 9.87 -22.17 5.77
CA PHE A 35 9.24 -22.49 7.06
C PHE A 35 7.71 -22.62 6.97
N TYR A 36 7.10 -22.34 5.81
CA TYR A 36 5.64 -22.31 5.61
C TYR A 36 5.22 -23.32 4.54
N GLU A 37 5.28 -24.61 4.86
CA GLU A 37 4.92 -25.68 3.92
C GLU A 37 3.45 -26.12 4.04
N SER A 38 2.77 -25.77 5.12
CA SER A 38 1.37 -26.19 5.32
C SER A 38 0.39 -25.33 4.54
N GLU A 39 -0.70 -25.93 4.07
CA GLU A 39 -1.79 -25.20 3.41
C GLU A 39 -2.39 -24.10 4.31
N ALA A 40 -2.42 -24.34 5.63
CA ALA A 40 -2.88 -23.37 6.62
C ALA A 40 -1.96 -22.14 6.69
N ASP A 41 -0.63 -22.34 6.58
CA ASP A 41 0.33 -21.24 6.54
C ASP A 41 0.23 -20.46 5.24
N GLN A 42 0.05 -21.14 4.11
CA GLN A 42 -0.14 -20.49 2.82
C GLN A 42 -1.42 -19.65 2.77
N SER A 43 -2.53 -20.20 3.28
CA SER A 43 -3.82 -19.49 3.38
C SER A 43 -3.73 -18.26 4.28
N ARG A 44 -3.06 -18.38 5.44
CA ARG A 44 -2.80 -17.25 6.35
C ARG A 44 -1.95 -16.18 5.68
N ASN A 45 -0.86 -16.55 5.01
CA ASN A 45 0.02 -15.62 4.32
C ASN A 45 -0.71 -14.90 3.19
N PHE A 46 -1.56 -15.60 2.44
CA PHE A 46 -2.43 -15.00 1.42
C PHE A 46 -3.41 -13.99 2.04
N ALA A 47 -4.06 -14.33 3.15
CA ALA A 47 -4.97 -13.42 3.83
C ALA A 47 -4.24 -12.15 4.31
N ILE A 48 -3.05 -12.29 4.91
CA ILE A 48 -2.22 -11.14 5.33
C ILE A 48 -1.85 -10.27 4.13
N TRP A 49 -1.43 -10.87 3.01
CA TRP A 49 -1.11 -10.14 1.80
C TRP A 49 -2.32 -9.38 1.26
N LEU A 50 -3.49 -10.03 1.20
CA LEU A 50 -4.72 -9.45 0.66
C LEU A 50 -5.21 -8.28 1.54
N PHE A 51 -5.40 -8.52 2.84
CA PHE A 51 -5.85 -7.48 3.78
C PHE A 51 -4.80 -6.37 3.93
N GLY A 52 -3.51 -6.72 3.86
CA GLY A 52 -2.41 -5.76 3.84
C GLY A 52 -2.49 -4.82 2.65
N ASN A 53 -2.73 -5.33 1.44
CA ASN A 53 -2.90 -4.49 0.25
C ASN A 53 -4.10 -3.54 0.40
N VAL A 54 -5.25 -4.04 0.86
CA VAL A 54 -6.43 -3.20 1.12
C VAL A 54 -6.11 -2.09 2.14
N GLY A 55 -5.48 -2.45 3.27
CA GLY A 55 -5.09 -1.50 4.30
C GLY A 55 -4.12 -0.44 3.80
N VAL A 56 -3.08 -0.84 3.06
CA VAL A 56 -2.10 0.08 2.48
C VAL A 56 -2.75 1.06 1.51
N VAL A 57 -3.64 0.60 0.62
CA VAL A 57 -4.35 1.48 -0.31
C VAL A 57 -5.20 2.51 0.44
N VAL A 58 -5.98 2.08 1.45
CA VAL A 58 -6.84 2.97 2.23
C VAL A 58 -6.02 4.04 2.97
N VAL A 59 -4.94 3.63 3.64
CA VAL A 59 -4.06 4.54 4.38
C VAL A 59 -3.35 5.50 3.42
N ALA A 60 -2.79 4.99 2.31
CA ALA A 60 -2.10 5.80 1.32
C ALA A 60 -3.03 6.84 0.68
N ALA A 61 -4.26 6.45 0.35
CA ALA A 61 -5.27 7.37 -0.16
C ALA A 61 -5.60 8.46 0.86
N ALA A 62 -5.86 8.09 2.12
CA ALA A 62 -6.17 9.04 3.18
C ALA A 62 -5.02 10.04 3.42
N VAL A 63 -3.79 9.55 3.53
CA VAL A 63 -2.58 10.37 3.69
C VAL A 63 -2.38 11.28 2.49
N GLY A 64 -2.48 10.74 1.27
CA GLY A 64 -2.35 11.51 0.04
C GLY A 64 -3.38 12.64 -0.06
N ILE A 65 -4.64 12.37 0.30
CA ILE A 65 -5.72 13.37 0.31
C ILE A 65 -5.43 14.47 1.34
N VAL A 66 -5.09 14.09 2.58
CA VAL A 66 -4.77 15.04 3.65
C VAL A 66 -3.60 15.93 3.24
N TRP A 67 -2.55 15.35 2.66
CA TRP A 67 -1.38 16.09 2.23
C TRP A 67 -1.67 17.00 1.05
N SER A 68 -2.42 16.51 0.06
CA SER A 68 -2.87 17.29 -1.10
C SER A 68 -3.70 18.50 -0.67
N ARG A 69 -4.59 18.34 0.32
CA ARG A 69 -5.38 19.42 0.91
C ARG A 69 -4.53 20.43 1.67
N ARG A 70 -3.54 19.98 2.46
CA ARG A 70 -2.60 20.88 3.16
C ARG A 70 -1.73 21.70 2.22
N ARG A 71 -1.45 21.21 1.01
CA ARG A 71 -0.68 21.90 -0.04
C ARG A 71 -1.52 22.77 -0.97
N LYS A 72 -2.85 22.85 -0.81
CA LYS A 72 -3.63 23.90 -1.49
C LYS A 72 -3.27 25.25 -0.84
N PRO A 73 -2.79 26.25 -1.59
CA PRO A 73 -2.67 27.60 -1.08
C PRO A 73 -4.03 28.04 -0.54
N ARG A 74 -4.07 28.56 0.69
CA ARG A 74 -5.22 29.33 1.20
C ARG A 74 -5.15 30.71 0.54
N ILE A 75 -5.54 30.81 -0.73
CA ILE A 75 -5.72 32.08 -1.44
C ILE A 75 -7.00 31.93 -2.26
#